data_AF-A0A965JRW8-F1
#
_entry.id   AF-A0A965JRW8-F1
#
_cell.length_a   1.000
_cell.length_b   1.000
_cell.length_c   1.000
_cell.angle_alpha   90.00
_cell.angle_beta   90.00
_cell.angle_gamma   90.00
#
_symmetry.space_group_name_H-M   'P 1'
#
loop_
_entity.id
_entity.type
_entity.pdbx_description
1 polymer ?
#
loop_
_entity_poly.entity_id
_entity_poly.type
_entity_poly.pdbx_seq_one_letter_code
_entity_poly.pdbx_strand_id
1 'polypeptide(L)'
;ALNDPRGLAPEGWRLPTEGDWGTLENHLFLSERNLIDAFSSEGWTNGYVGNNTIGLNFQPAGWRDVGCGGLGSEMCFWAYQSPVGESTPYVSLFFDENRPCPYESGTLVNRSTSWIMGFNVRCIRE
;
A
#
# COMPACT_ATOMS: atom_id res chain seq x y z
N ALA A 1 -7.87 6.46 -15.82
CA ALA A 1 -8.30 5.53 -14.77
C ALA A 1 -9.03 6.27 -13.65
N LEU A 2 -8.36 7.18 -12.93
CA LEU A 2 -8.98 7.97 -11.86
C LEU A 2 -10.14 8.87 -12.32
N ASN A 3 -9.97 9.52 -13.48
CA ASN A 3 -10.98 10.39 -14.10
C ASN A 3 -11.92 9.62 -15.06
N ASP A 4 -11.91 8.29 -15.04
CA ASP A 4 -12.81 7.51 -15.87
C ASP A 4 -14.24 7.61 -15.31
N PRO A 5 -15.26 7.95 -16.12
CA PRO A 5 -16.62 8.14 -15.63
C PRO A 5 -17.25 6.86 -15.04
N ARG A 6 -16.69 5.68 -15.35
CA ARG A 6 -17.12 4.42 -14.74
C ARG A 6 -16.65 4.26 -13.29
N GLY A 7 -15.68 5.06 -12.86
CA GLY A 7 -15.03 4.91 -11.56
C GLY A 7 -14.13 3.66 -11.49
N LEU A 8 -13.18 3.66 -10.56
CA LEU A 8 -12.37 2.48 -10.23
C LEU A 8 -12.97 1.68 -9.07
N ALA A 9 -13.76 2.33 -8.23
CA ALA A 9 -14.39 1.74 -7.07
C ALA A 9 -15.84 1.33 -7.42
N PRO A 10 -16.30 0.13 -7.01
CA PRO A 10 -17.70 -0.26 -7.12
C PRO A 10 -18.63 0.66 -6.32
N GLU A 11 -19.93 0.58 -6.56
CA GLU A 11 -20.94 1.30 -5.78
C GLU A 11 -20.83 0.95 -4.27
N GLY A 12 -20.87 1.98 -3.41
CA GLY A 12 -20.66 1.84 -1.96
C GLY A 12 -19.19 1.71 -1.56
N TRP A 13 -18.26 1.91 -2.49
CA TRP A 13 -16.84 1.94 -2.23
C TRP A 13 -16.20 3.19 -2.80
N ARG A 14 -15.08 3.60 -2.20
CA ARG A 14 -14.24 4.69 -2.70
C ARG A 14 -12.77 4.28 -2.67
N LEU A 15 -11.94 5.05 -3.35
CA LEU A 15 -10.49 4.89 -3.25
C LEU A 15 -9.96 5.48 -1.94
N PRO A 16 -8.87 4.93 -1.39
CA PRO A 16 -8.19 5.49 -0.23
C PRO A 16 -7.56 6.83 -0.60
N THR A 17 -7.77 7.81 0.26
CA THR A 17 -7.09 9.10 0.29
C THR A 17 -5.81 9.00 1.11
N GLU A 18 -4.94 10.00 1.04
CA GLU A 18 -3.79 10.09 1.95
C GLU A 18 -4.21 10.08 3.43
N GLY A 19 -5.38 10.65 3.77
CA GLY A 19 -5.91 10.64 5.13
C GLY A 19 -6.31 9.25 5.62
N ASP A 20 -6.77 8.37 4.73
CA ASP A 20 -7.09 6.98 5.08
C ASP A 20 -5.82 6.19 5.39
N TRP A 21 -4.78 6.39 4.60
CA TRP A 21 -3.47 5.79 4.84
C TRP A 21 -2.85 6.29 6.15
N GLY A 22 -2.96 7.58 6.45
CA GLY A 22 -2.54 8.13 7.75
C GLY A 22 -3.37 7.58 8.93
N THR A 23 -4.67 7.31 8.72
CA THR A 23 -5.51 6.67 9.74
C THR A 23 -5.07 5.23 9.99
N LEU A 24 -4.77 4.47 8.93
CA LEU A 24 -4.21 3.12 9.05
C LEU A 24 -2.89 3.11 9.82
N GLU A 25 -1.98 4.00 9.44
CA GLU A 25 -0.67 4.15 10.08
C GLU A 25 -0.80 4.44 11.57
N ASN A 26 -1.60 5.45 11.93
CA ASN A 26 -1.87 5.80 13.31
C ASN A 26 -2.51 4.63 14.08
N HIS A 27 -3.47 3.93 13.49
CA HIS A 27 -4.14 2.83 14.17
C HIS A 27 -3.17 1.68 14.44
N LEU A 28 -2.22 1.41 13.56
CA LEU A 28 -1.21 0.38 13.77
C LEU A 28 -0.22 0.80 14.85
N PHE A 29 0.43 1.96 14.71
CA PHE A 29 1.47 2.39 15.64
C PHE A 29 0.96 2.76 17.04
N LEU A 30 -0.23 3.37 17.15
CA LEU A 30 -0.80 3.74 18.46
C LEU A 30 -1.39 2.55 19.24
N SER A 31 -1.61 1.41 18.59
CA SER A 31 -2.20 0.23 19.22
C SER A 31 -1.19 -0.86 19.58
N GLU A 32 0.10 -0.53 19.63
CA GLU A 32 1.21 -1.49 19.81
C GLU A 32 1.24 -2.60 18.74
N ARG A 33 0.50 -2.40 17.63
CA ARG A 33 0.49 -3.31 16.49
C ARG A 33 1.57 -2.91 15.50
N ASN A 34 1.92 -3.87 14.67
CA ASN A 34 2.96 -3.70 13.68
C ASN A 34 2.34 -3.76 12.28
N LEU A 35 2.88 -2.99 11.33
CA LEU A 35 2.43 -3.01 9.94
C LEU A 35 2.54 -4.43 9.31
N ILE A 36 3.42 -5.31 9.81
CA ILE A 36 3.44 -6.74 9.42
C ILE A 36 2.12 -7.48 9.72
N ASP A 37 1.33 -6.96 10.68
CA ASP A 37 0.01 -7.49 11.02
C ASP A 37 -1.01 -7.29 9.89
N ALA A 38 -0.73 -6.32 9.01
CA ALA A 38 -1.52 -6.01 7.84
C ALA A 38 -1.02 -6.74 6.57
N PHE A 39 0.19 -7.29 6.59
CA PHE A 39 0.84 -7.91 5.43
C PHE A 39 0.38 -9.35 5.24
N SER A 40 0.30 -9.78 3.99
CA SER A 40 -0.01 -11.15 3.60
C SER A 40 0.96 -12.16 4.21
N SER A 41 0.45 -13.34 4.57
CA SER A 41 1.25 -14.52 4.93
C SER A 41 1.79 -15.30 3.71
N GLU A 42 1.46 -14.86 2.50
CA GLU A 42 1.79 -15.52 1.23
C GLU A 42 2.32 -14.52 0.18
N GLY A 43 2.92 -15.06 -0.88
CA GLY A 43 3.34 -14.30 -2.06
C GLY A 43 4.76 -13.76 -2.01
N TRP A 44 5.46 -13.88 -0.88
CA TRP A 44 6.81 -13.35 -0.69
C TRP A 44 7.91 -14.27 -1.25
N THR A 45 8.94 -13.66 -1.85
CA THR A 45 10.12 -14.36 -2.41
C THR A 45 11.45 -13.83 -1.88
N ASN A 46 11.41 -12.81 -1.03
CA ASN A 46 12.58 -12.12 -0.48
C ASN A 46 12.93 -12.56 0.96
N GLY A 47 12.24 -13.56 1.51
CA GLY A 47 12.49 -14.10 2.84
C GLY A 47 11.73 -13.42 3.98
N TYR A 48 11.01 -12.33 3.71
CA TYR A 48 10.11 -11.70 4.68
C TYR A 48 8.69 -12.25 4.53
N VAL A 49 7.90 -12.25 5.60
CA VAL A 49 6.51 -12.72 5.57
C VAL A 49 5.65 -11.97 6.58
N GLY A 50 4.47 -11.54 6.17
CA GLY A 50 3.48 -10.95 7.07
C GLY A 50 2.72 -12.01 7.86
N ASN A 51 1.95 -11.59 8.87
CA ASN A 51 1.11 -12.50 9.65
C ASN A 51 -0.40 -12.29 9.43
N ASN A 52 -0.79 -11.18 8.78
CA ASN A 52 -2.16 -10.80 8.47
C ASN A 52 -3.17 -10.88 9.64
N THR A 53 -2.74 -10.68 10.88
CA THR A 53 -3.60 -10.84 12.07
C THR A 53 -4.75 -9.82 12.13
N ILE A 54 -4.66 -8.69 11.42
CA ILE A 54 -5.75 -7.70 11.32
C ILE A 54 -6.61 -7.81 10.05
N GLY A 55 -6.34 -8.80 9.19
CA GLY A 55 -7.20 -9.13 8.05
C GLY A 55 -7.15 -8.20 6.85
N LEU A 56 -6.20 -7.24 6.80
CA LEU A 56 -6.05 -6.36 5.63
C LEU A 56 -5.44 -7.07 4.43
N ASN A 57 -4.51 -8.00 4.63
CA ASN A 57 -3.91 -8.84 3.60
C ASN A 57 -3.24 -8.06 2.46
N PHE A 58 -2.29 -7.17 2.77
CA PHE A 58 -1.50 -6.48 1.74
C PHE A 58 -0.51 -7.46 1.08
N GLN A 59 -0.67 -7.65 -0.23
CA GLN A 59 0.11 -8.61 -1.03
C GLN A 59 1.33 -7.94 -1.67
N PRO A 60 2.49 -8.62 -1.74
CA PRO A 60 3.68 -8.14 -2.43
C PRO A 60 3.54 -8.25 -3.95
N ALA A 61 2.65 -7.45 -4.53
CA ALA A 61 2.29 -7.52 -5.95
C ALA A 61 3.21 -6.67 -6.86
N GLY A 62 4.19 -5.97 -6.30
CA GLY A 62 5.15 -5.19 -7.06
C GLY A 62 4.54 -3.94 -7.71
N TRP A 63 5.13 -3.54 -8.84
CA TRP A 63 4.82 -2.34 -9.58
C TRP A 63 5.03 -2.52 -11.09
N ARG A 64 4.52 -1.54 -11.84
CA ARG A 64 4.54 -1.46 -13.31
C ARG A 64 5.15 -0.12 -13.74
N ASP A 65 6.06 -0.13 -14.71
CA ASP A 65 6.55 1.04 -15.45
C ASP A 65 6.58 0.76 -16.98
N VAL A 66 7.66 1.06 -17.70
CA VAL A 66 7.96 0.49 -19.02
C VAL A 66 8.12 -1.04 -18.97
N GLY A 67 8.28 -1.60 -17.77
CA GLY A 67 8.25 -3.03 -17.47
C GLY A 67 7.45 -3.34 -16.19
N CYS A 68 7.82 -4.41 -15.50
CA CYS A 68 7.26 -4.76 -14.19
C CYS A 68 8.38 -5.22 -13.25
N GLY A 69 8.22 -4.99 -11.95
CA GLY A 69 9.23 -5.31 -10.95
C GLY A 69 8.64 -5.45 -9.55
N GLY A 70 9.45 -5.94 -8.61
CA GLY A 70 9.08 -6.03 -7.19
C GLY A 70 8.03 -7.09 -6.83
N LEU A 71 7.65 -7.98 -7.76
CA LEU A 71 6.75 -9.09 -7.46
C LEU A 71 7.39 -10.01 -6.41
N GLY A 72 6.68 -10.23 -5.31
CA GLY A 72 7.16 -11.01 -4.17
C GLY A 72 8.06 -10.25 -3.19
N SER A 73 8.23 -8.93 -3.37
CA SER A 73 9.05 -8.12 -2.47
C SER A 73 8.51 -6.72 -2.16
N GLU A 74 7.68 -6.14 -3.02
CA GLU A 74 7.22 -4.76 -2.88
C GLU A 74 5.69 -4.66 -2.82
N MET A 75 5.22 -3.72 -2.00
CA MET A 75 3.81 -3.40 -1.82
C MET A 75 3.58 -1.92 -2.04
N CYS A 76 3.13 -1.57 -3.25
CA CYS A 76 2.83 -0.19 -3.62
C CYS A 76 1.36 -0.06 -4.01
N PHE A 77 0.70 0.97 -3.48
CA PHE A 77 -0.71 1.25 -3.70
C PHE A 77 -0.94 2.70 -4.10
N TRP A 78 -1.89 2.94 -5.00
CA TRP A 78 -2.32 4.30 -5.32
C TRP A 78 -3.04 4.96 -4.15
N ALA A 79 -2.77 6.25 -3.94
CA ALA A 79 -3.53 7.13 -3.06
C ALA A 79 -4.27 8.18 -3.91
N TYR A 80 -5.56 8.38 -3.65
CA TYR A 80 -6.35 9.40 -4.32
C TYR A 80 -6.02 10.79 -3.77
N GLN A 81 -5.67 11.73 -4.65
CA GLN A 81 -5.55 13.15 -4.32
C GLN A 81 -6.29 14.05 -5.33
N SER A 82 -6.69 15.23 -4.88
CA SER A 82 -7.17 16.32 -5.72
C SER A 82 -6.38 17.60 -5.39
N PRO A 83 -5.79 18.33 -6.37
CA PRO A 83 -5.75 18.06 -7.81
C PRO A 83 -4.56 17.17 -8.21
N VAL A 84 -4.77 16.32 -9.22
CA VAL A 84 -3.70 15.51 -9.83
C VAL A 84 -2.71 16.45 -10.53
N GLY A 85 -1.52 16.64 -9.96
CA GLY A 85 -0.39 17.36 -10.58
C GLY A 85 0.46 16.46 -11.50
N GLU A 86 1.66 16.92 -11.88
CA GLU A 86 2.63 16.15 -12.68
C GLU A 86 3.12 14.85 -12.00
N SER A 87 2.80 14.71 -10.71
CA SER A 87 3.16 13.56 -9.88
C SER A 87 1.92 12.98 -9.20
N THR A 88 1.75 11.66 -9.28
CA THR A 88 0.62 10.93 -8.66
C THR A 88 1.11 10.29 -7.37
N PRO A 89 0.41 10.46 -6.23
CA PRO A 89 0.90 9.99 -4.96
C PRO A 89 0.60 8.51 -4.82
N TYR A 90 1.50 7.80 -4.19
CA TYR A 90 1.34 6.40 -3.87
C TYR A 90 1.92 6.13 -2.50
N VAL A 91 1.45 5.04 -1.92
CA VAL A 91 1.92 4.53 -0.66
C VAL A 91 2.76 3.29 -0.92
N SER A 92 4.00 3.30 -0.44
CA SER A 92 4.82 2.10 -0.32
C SER A 92 4.78 1.58 1.11
N LEU A 93 4.61 0.27 1.24
CA LEU A 93 4.72 -0.47 2.49
C LEU A 93 5.91 -1.43 2.39
N PHE A 94 6.81 -1.40 3.37
CA PHE A 94 8.01 -2.25 3.38
C PHE A 94 8.38 -2.69 4.79
N PHE A 95 9.11 -3.81 4.90
CA PHE A 95 9.77 -4.23 6.13
C PHE A 95 10.95 -3.29 6.43
N ASP A 96 11.07 -2.78 7.66
CA ASP A 96 12.25 -2.02 8.09
C ASP A 96 13.41 -2.97 8.42
N GLU A 97 14.32 -3.10 7.46
CA GLU A 97 15.54 -3.93 7.58
C GLU A 97 16.54 -3.42 8.63
N ASN A 98 16.40 -2.18 9.10
CA ASN A 98 17.29 -1.60 10.11
C ASN A 98 16.84 -1.92 11.55
N ARG A 99 15.71 -2.59 11.73
CA ARG A 99 15.19 -3.00 13.04
C ARG A 99 15.20 -4.52 13.17
N PRO A 100 16.07 -5.09 14.04
CA PRO A 100 16.10 -6.53 14.24
C PRO A 100 14.81 -7.05 14.88
N CYS A 101 14.37 -8.22 14.42
CA CYS A 101 13.28 -9.03 14.99
C CYS A 101 13.42 -9.14 16.53
N PRO A 102 12.34 -8.98 17.32
CA PRO A 102 10.92 -9.07 16.95
C PRO A 102 10.26 -7.77 16.47
N TYR A 103 11.01 -6.66 16.37
CA TYR A 103 10.43 -5.35 16.01
C TYR A 103 10.58 -5.05 14.52
N GLU A 104 10.06 -5.94 13.68
CA GLU A 104 10.02 -5.78 12.21
C GLU A 104 9.07 -4.64 11.84
N SER A 105 9.44 -3.40 12.09
CA SER A 105 8.56 -2.25 11.89
C SER A 105 8.27 -2.10 10.41
N GLY A 106 7.10 -2.46 9.93
CA GLY A 106 6.77 -2.02 8.58
C GLY A 106 6.64 -0.49 8.55
N THR A 107 7.04 0.14 7.46
CA THR A 107 6.92 1.60 7.28
C THR A 107 5.95 1.91 6.15
N LEU A 108 5.13 2.95 6.34
CA LEU A 108 4.26 3.52 5.32
C LEU A 108 4.90 4.81 4.82
N VAL A 109 5.12 4.94 3.50
CA VAL A 109 5.69 6.17 2.93
C VAL A 109 4.83 6.68 1.79
N ASN A 110 4.40 7.94 1.91
CA ASN A 110 3.84 8.69 0.80
C ASN A 110 4.95 9.17 -0.14
N ARG A 111 4.85 8.76 -1.40
CA ARG A 111 5.79 9.14 -2.46
C ARG A 111 5.00 9.66 -3.65
N SER A 112 5.71 10.31 -4.55
CA SER A 112 5.14 10.86 -5.77
C SER A 112 5.90 10.27 -6.97
N THR A 113 5.20 9.98 -8.06
CA THR A 113 5.82 9.38 -9.25
C THR A 113 5.19 9.83 -10.57
N SER A 114 5.88 9.52 -11.67
CA SER A 114 5.44 9.77 -13.03
C SER A 114 4.18 8.96 -13.39
N TRP A 115 3.39 9.50 -14.32
CA TRP A 115 2.15 8.92 -14.84
C TRP A 115 2.32 7.55 -15.53
N ILE A 116 3.55 7.17 -15.89
CA ILE A 116 3.86 5.86 -16.47
C ILE A 116 3.88 4.73 -15.45
N MET A 117 3.98 5.04 -14.15
CA MET A 117 3.92 4.01 -13.12
C MET A 117 2.53 3.37 -13.02
N GLY A 118 2.49 2.15 -12.51
CA GLY A 118 1.29 1.41 -12.16
C GLY A 118 1.51 0.70 -10.83
N PHE A 119 0.59 0.95 -9.90
CA PHE A 119 0.55 0.33 -8.58
C PHE A 119 -0.82 -0.31 -8.33
N ASN A 120 -0.91 -1.05 -7.24
CA ASN A 120 -2.13 -1.71 -6.83
C ASN A 120 -3.20 -0.68 -6.44
N VAL A 121 -4.46 -1.04 -6.64
CA VAL A 121 -5.59 -0.24 -6.19
C VAL A 121 -6.32 -1.04 -5.13
N ARG A 122 -6.68 -0.38 -4.03
CA ARG A 122 -7.59 -0.92 -3.02
C ARG A 122 -8.78 0.03 -2.91
N CYS A 123 -9.93 -0.49 -2.53
CA CYS A 123 -11.11 0.31 -2.22
C CYS A 123 -11.45 0.20 -0.73
N ILE A 124 -12.07 1.25 -0.19
CA ILE A 124 -12.60 1.35 1.16
C ILE A 124 -14.12 1.43 1.05
N ARG A 125 -14.85 0.65 1.84
CA ARG A 125 -16.31 0.68 1.90
C ARG A 125 -16.77 1.94 2.64
N GLU A 126 -17.78 2.61 2.11
CA GLU A 126 -18.43 3.75 2.77
C GLU A 126 -19.49 3.33 3.80
#